data_AF-A0A4Q2Y0V2-F1
#
_entry.id   AF-A0A4Q2Y0V2-F1
#
_cell.length_a   1.000
_cell.length_b   1.000
_cell.length_c   1.000
_cell.angle_alpha   90.00
_cell.angle_beta   90.00
_cell.angle_gamma   90.00
#
_symmetry.space_group_name_H-M   'P 1'
#
loop_
_entity.id
_entity.type
_entity.pdbx_description
1 polymer ?
#
loop_
_entity_poly.entity_id
_entity_poly.type
_entity_poly.pdbx_seq_one_letter_code
_entity_poly.pdbx_strand_id
1 'polypeptide(L)'
;MRDPKEHFIEEATRGLPDNSELAAAARHLLMKIPSGHEEEFKHAVSTWQEKDRSQFKAVRKWLYYGLLAFISTIAMVDTVKMCWGSKQAISAMDGSLFIDVFHNIPHVTEEQVAARLTPSQRLLVFGDRSKTSITEKTKALWDSDPKNASFYAEYAEAHLQEKGKLPEGFLETAKRLDPDNAWFTHVAAAVRAKDAVKPRKQSTAAKASGAPLEWDVL
;
A
#
# COMPACT_ATOMS: atom_id res chain seq x y z
N MET A 1 47.45 -26.97 -36.09
CA MET A 1 47.12 -27.35 -34.70
C MET A 1 48.05 -26.55 -33.80
N ARG A 2 47.52 -25.82 -32.80
CA ARG A 2 48.38 -25.17 -31.79
C ARG A 2 49.07 -26.25 -30.95
N ASP A 3 50.29 -25.99 -30.51
CA ASP A 3 51.00 -26.84 -29.55
C ASP A 3 50.18 -26.93 -28.25
N PRO A 4 49.84 -28.15 -27.76
CA PRO A 4 49.11 -28.34 -26.50
C PRO A 4 49.73 -27.61 -25.31
N LYS A 5 51.07 -27.51 -25.28
CA LYS A 5 51.82 -26.83 -24.21
C LYS A 5 51.63 -25.32 -24.29
N GLU A 6 51.73 -24.73 -25.48
CA GLU A 6 51.51 -23.29 -25.67
C GLU A 6 50.08 -22.89 -25.31
N HIS A 7 49.10 -23.69 -25.73
CA HIS A 7 47.69 -23.46 -25.42
C HIS A 7 47.39 -23.54 -23.91
N PHE A 8 48.03 -24.48 -23.20
CA PHE A 8 47.92 -24.58 -21.75
C PHE A 8 48.52 -23.36 -21.02
N ILE A 9 49.70 -22.89 -21.46
CA ILE A 9 50.36 -21.72 -20.88
C ILE A 9 49.52 -20.45 -21.11
N GLU A 10 48.94 -20.30 -22.30
CA GLU A 10 48.07 -19.19 -22.65
C GLU A 10 46.83 -19.15 -21.74
N GLU A 11 46.12 -20.27 -21.57
CA GLU A 11 44.94 -20.35 -20.72
C GLU A 11 45.26 -20.20 -19.22
N ALA A 12 46.36 -20.78 -18.74
CA ALA A 12 46.80 -20.65 -17.34
C ALA A 12 47.14 -19.20 -16.97
N THR A 13 47.60 -18.40 -17.93
CA THR A 13 47.98 -16.99 -17.70
C THR A 13 46.88 -15.98 -18.06
N ARG A 14 45.77 -16.43 -18.66
CA ARG A 14 44.62 -15.60 -19.05
C ARG A 14 43.99 -14.86 -17.86
N GLY A 15 44.01 -15.44 -16.67
CA GLY A 15 43.42 -14.88 -15.44
C GLY A 15 44.26 -13.82 -14.73
N LEU A 16 45.43 -13.43 -15.27
CA LEU A 16 46.34 -12.45 -14.66
C LEU A 16 46.48 -11.15 -15.48
N PRO A 17 45.38 -10.52 -15.97
CA PRO A 17 45.50 -9.35 -16.84
C PRO A 17 46.11 -8.12 -16.16
N ASP A 18 45.93 -8.00 -14.83
CA ASP A 18 46.30 -6.79 -14.07
C ASP A 18 47.75 -6.81 -13.54
N ASN A 19 48.51 -7.90 -13.73
CA ASN A 19 49.90 -7.99 -13.29
C ASN A 19 50.78 -8.67 -14.35
N SER A 20 51.30 -7.86 -15.27
CA SER A 20 52.11 -8.29 -16.41
C SER A 20 53.42 -8.97 -16.00
N GLU A 21 54.04 -8.55 -14.89
CA GLU A 21 55.26 -9.17 -14.36
C GLU A 21 54.99 -10.58 -13.83
N LEU A 22 53.88 -10.76 -13.10
CA LEU A 22 53.47 -12.05 -12.57
C LEU A 22 53.02 -12.99 -13.70
N ALA A 23 52.33 -12.46 -14.72
CA ALA A 23 51.98 -13.21 -15.93
C ALA A 23 53.24 -13.66 -16.70
N ALA A 24 54.25 -12.81 -16.84
CA ALA A 24 55.52 -13.15 -17.50
C ALA A 24 56.32 -14.20 -16.69
N ALA A 25 56.40 -14.06 -15.37
CA ALA A 25 57.05 -15.02 -14.49
C ALA A 25 56.36 -16.40 -14.53
N ALA A 26 55.03 -16.42 -14.50
CA ALA A 26 54.25 -17.64 -14.63
C ALA A 26 54.47 -18.33 -15.97
N ARG A 27 54.45 -17.59 -17.10
CA ARG A 27 54.77 -18.14 -18.42
C ARG A 27 56.16 -18.77 -18.46
N HIS A 28 57.16 -18.07 -17.91
CA HIS A 28 58.53 -18.57 -17.89
C HIS A 28 58.67 -19.85 -17.04
N LEU A 29 57.97 -19.96 -15.91
CA LEU A 29 57.95 -21.18 -15.10
C LEU A 29 57.27 -22.35 -15.82
N LEU A 30 56.14 -22.10 -16.49
CA LEU A 30 55.40 -23.15 -17.19
C LEU A 30 56.12 -23.62 -18.47
N MET A 31 56.91 -22.76 -19.12
CA MET A 31 57.75 -23.16 -20.26
C MET A 31 58.84 -24.18 -19.86
N LYS A 32 59.29 -24.19 -18.60
CA LYS A 32 60.30 -25.13 -18.10
C LYS A 32 59.77 -26.57 -17.93
N ILE A 33 58.46 -26.78 -18.00
CA ILE A 33 57.88 -28.12 -17.89
C ILE A 33 58.25 -28.94 -19.15
N PRO A 34 58.73 -30.18 -19.02
CA PRO A 34 59.10 -31.01 -20.18
C PRO A 34 57.89 -31.30 -21.08
N SER A 35 58.10 -31.38 -22.40
CA SER A 35 57.03 -31.59 -23.39
C SER A 35 56.43 -33.02 -23.41
N GLY A 36 56.75 -33.88 -22.44
CA GLY A 36 56.28 -35.26 -22.37
C GLY A 36 54.87 -35.46 -21.82
N HIS A 37 54.15 -34.39 -21.47
CA HIS A 37 52.86 -34.42 -20.78
C HIS A 37 51.70 -33.85 -21.62
N GLU A 38 51.73 -34.04 -22.94
CA GLU A 38 50.77 -33.43 -23.86
C GLU A 38 49.29 -33.76 -23.55
N GLU A 39 49.01 -35.00 -23.15
CA GLU A 39 47.64 -35.43 -22.81
C GLU A 39 47.16 -34.82 -21.48
N GLU A 40 48.06 -34.62 -20.52
CA GLU A 40 47.75 -33.95 -19.26
C GLU A 40 47.45 -32.46 -19.47
N PHE A 41 48.18 -31.79 -20.36
CA PHE A 41 47.91 -30.40 -20.74
C PHE A 41 46.54 -30.25 -21.42
N LYS A 42 46.20 -31.15 -22.35
CA LYS A 42 44.88 -31.14 -23.00
C LYS A 42 43.75 -31.36 -21.98
N HIS A 43 43.93 -32.29 -21.06
CA HIS A 43 42.95 -32.59 -20.01
C HIS A 43 42.77 -31.42 -19.03
N ALA A 44 43.85 -30.75 -18.64
CA ALA A 44 43.78 -29.59 -17.75
C ALA A 44 43.02 -28.43 -18.41
N VAL A 45 43.31 -28.14 -19.69
CA VAL A 45 42.61 -27.08 -20.43
C VAL A 45 41.13 -27.40 -20.63
N SER A 46 40.78 -28.65 -20.99
CA SER A 46 39.38 -29.03 -21.17
C SER A 46 38.57 -28.90 -19.87
N THR A 47 39.17 -29.31 -18.74
CA THR A 47 38.56 -29.18 -17.41
C THR A 47 38.29 -27.71 -17.05
N TRP A 48 39.24 -26.81 -17.37
CA TRP A 48 39.06 -25.38 -17.13
C TRP A 48 37.98 -24.77 -18.04
N GLN A 49 37.96 -25.12 -19.32
CA GLN A 49 36.95 -24.64 -20.27
C GLN A 49 35.54 -25.11 -19.90
N GLU A 50 35.40 -26.34 -19.39
CA GLU A 50 34.12 -26.86 -18.91
C GLU A 50 33.63 -26.11 -17.67
N LYS A 51 34.52 -25.84 -16.71
CA LYS A 51 34.21 -25.08 -15.51
C LYS A 51 33.82 -23.63 -15.84
N ASP A 52 34.53 -22.99 -16.77
CA ASP A 52 34.26 -21.61 -17.21
C ASP A 52 32.89 -21.50 -17.90
N ARG A 53 32.55 -22.46 -18.78
CA ARG A 53 31.21 -22.58 -19.39
C ARG A 53 30.11 -22.77 -18.35
N SER A 54 30.38 -23.47 -17.25
CA SER A 54 29.40 -23.70 -16.18
C SER A 54 29.12 -22.43 -15.36
N GLN A 55 30.13 -21.61 -15.08
CA GLN A 55 29.98 -20.34 -14.36
C GLN A 55 29.19 -19.32 -15.18
N PHE A 56 29.44 -19.25 -16.49
CA PHE A 56 28.69 -18.38 -17.39
C PHE A 56 27.18 -18.73 -17.42
N LYS A 57 26.84 -20.02 -17.33
CA LYS A 57 25.45 -20.49 -17.22
C LYS A 57 24.82 -20.08 -15.89
N ALA A 58 25.57 -20.11 -14.79
CA ALA A 58 25.09 -19.69 -13.47
C ALA A 58 24.81 -18.18 -13.43
N VAL A 59 25.74 -17.35 -13.92
CA VAL A 59 25.56 -15.89 -14.00
C VAL A 59 24.35 -15.53 -14.87
N ARG A 60 24.17 -16.22 -16.01
CA ARG A 60 23.00 -15.99 -16.88
C ARG A 60 21.68 -16.34 -16.20
N LYS A 61 21.65 -17.39 -15.37
CA LYS A 61 20.46 -17.74 -14.56
C LYS A 61 20.17 -16.65 -13.52
N TRP A 62 21.19 -16.17 -12.81
CA TRP A 62 21.03 -15.09 -11.83
C TRP A 62 20.56 -13.77 -12.45
N LEU A 63 21.08 -13.42 -13.64
CA LEU A 63 20.60 -12.26 -14.40
C LEU A 63 19.12 -12.41 -14.79
N TYR A 64 18.69 -13.60 -15.22
CA TYR A 64 17.30 -13.86 -15.56
C TYR A 64 16.36 -13.76 -14.33
N TYR A 65 16.75 -14.33 -13.19
CA TYR A 65 15.99 -14.18 -11.95
C TYR A 65 15.98 -12.74 -11.44
N GLY A 66 17.09 -12.01 -11.59
CA GLY A 66 17.16 -10.58 -11.27
C GLY A 66 16.20 -9.75 -12.12
N LEU A 67 16.11 -10.04 -13.42
CA LEU A 67 15.17 -9.37 -14.32
C LEU A 67 13.71 -9.67 -13.96
N LEU A 68 13.37 -10.93 -13.68
CA LEU A 68 12.02 -11.33 -13.23
C LEU A 68 11.63 -10.65 -11.91
N ALA A 69 12.56 -10.64 -10.94
CA ALA A 69 12.35 -9.94 -9.68
C ALA A 69 12.11 -8.45 -9.92
N PHE A 70 12.91 -7.80 -10.76
CA PHE A 70 12.77 -6.39 -11.09
C PHE A 70 11.41 -6.04 -11.72
N ILE A 71 10.95 -6.84 -12.69
CA ILE A 71 9.61 -6.67 -13.30
C ILE A 71 8.51 -6.85 -12.25
N SER A 72 8.65 -7.85 -11.37
CA SER A 72 7.70 -8.08 -10.28
C SER A 72 7.65 -6.91 -9.30
N THR A 73 8.80 -6.31 -8.94
CA THR A 73 8.84 -5.15 -8.05
C THR A 73 8.16 -3.94 -8.67
N ILE A 74 8.34 -3.69 -9.98
CA ILE A 74 7.66 -2.59 -10.68
C ILE A 74 6.14 -2.78 -10.63
N ALA A 75 5.65 -3.98 -10.98
CA ALA A 75 4.22 -4.29 -10.92
C ALA A 75 3.66 -4.13 -9.50
N MET A 76 4.44 -4.50 -8.47
CA MET A 76 4.05 -4.35 -7.06
C MET A 76 3.99 -2.89 -6.63
N VAL A 77 4.92 -2.05 -7.08
CA VAL A 77 4.91 -0.61 -6.80
C VAL A 77 3.68 0.07 -7.41
N ASP A 78 3.30 -0.29 -8.63
CA ASP A 78 2.09 0.25 -9.26
C ASP A 78 0.82 -0.20 -8.53
N THR A 79 0.74 -1.46 -8.09
CA THR A 79 -0.40 -1.92 -7.27
C THR A 79 -0.45 -1.25 -5.90
N VAL A 80 0.70 -0.99 -5.27
CA VAL A 80 0.75 -0.28 -3.98
C VAL A 80 0.35 1.19 -4.15
N LYS A 81 0.81 1.87 -5.20
CA LYS A 81 0.38 3.25 -5.53
C LYS A 81 -1.12 3.30 -5.78
N MET A 82 -1.65 2.34 -6.53
CA MET A 82 -3.08 2.21 -6.77
C MET A 82 -3.83 1.98 -5.45
N CYS A 83 -3.35 1.09 -4.58
CA CYS A 83 -3.94 0.88 -3.25
C CYS A 83 -3.85 2.10 -2.32
N TRP A 84 -2.79 2.92 -2.41
CA TRP A 84 -2.66 4.15 -1.62
C TRP A 84 -3.52 5.29 -2.14
N GLY A 85 -3.62 5.47 -3.46
CA GLY A 85 -4.63 6.33 -4.08
C GLY A 85 -6.04 5.86 -3.71
N SER A 86 -6.25 4.54 -3.70
CA SER A 86 -7.48 3.92 -3.23
C SER A 86 -7.69 4.07 -1.74
N LYS A 87 -6.70 4.25 -0.86
CA LYS A 87 -6.97 4.49 0.57
C LYS A 87 -7.51 5.90 0.83
N GLN A 88 -7.03 6.89 0.08
CA GLN A 88 -7.67 8.22 0.06
C GLN A 88 -9.05 8.17 -0.61
N ALA A 89 -9.20 7.35 -1.65
CA ALA A 89 -10.51 7.10 -2.25
C ALA A 89 -11.44 6.33 -1.30
N ILE A 90 -10.96 5.34 -0.54
CA ILE A 90 -11.74 4.48 0.36
C ILE A 90 -12.19 5.26 1.59
N SER A 91 -11.38 6.19 2.11
CA SER A 91 -11.85 7.17 3.09
C SER A 91 -12.86 8.18 2.52
N ALA A 92 -12.91 8.34 1.20
CA ALA A 92 -13.94 9.10 0.49
C ALA A 92 -15.08 8.23 -0.08
N MET A 93 -14.96 6.89 -0.01
CA MET A 93 -15.92 5.88 -0.46
C MET A 93 -16.64 5.27 0.75
N ASP A 94 -17.06 6.12 1.68
CA ASP A 94 -18.04 5.71 2.68
C ASP A 94 -19.39 5.58 1.94
N GLY A 95 -19.73 4.35 1.53
CA GLY A 95 -21.08 3.96 1.12
C GLY A 95 -21.34 3.58 -0.34
N SER A 96 -20.61 4.09 -1.35
CA SER A 96 -21.06 3.93 -2.76
C SER A 96 -20.62 2.64 -3.47
N LEU A 97 -19.45 2.07 -3.14
CA LEU A 97 -18.86 1.01 -3.97
C LEU A 97 -19.33 -0.42 -3.67
N PHE A 98 -19.98 -0.65 -2.53
CA PHE A 98 -20.60 -1.95 -2.26
C PHE A 98 -21.85 -2.19 -3.12
N ILE A 99 -22.44 -1.14 -3.69
CA ILE A 99 -23.64 -1.23 -4.53
C ILE A 99 -23.24 -1.43 -6.01
N ASP A 100 -22.20 -0.73 -6.49
CA ASP A 100 -21.84 -0.71 -7.93
C ASP A 100 -21.18 -2.01 -8.45
N VAL A 101 -20.46 -2.78 -7.61
CA VAL A 101 -19.83 -4.03 -8.08
C VAL A 101 -20.85 -5.16 -8.26
N PHE A 102 -22.00 -5.11 -7.59
CA PHE A 102 -22.98 -6.20 -7.59
C PHE A 102 -24.27 -5.89 -8.34
N HIS A 103 -24.52 -4.63 -8.73
CA HIS A 103 -25.72 -4.28 -9.48
C HIS A 103 -25.37 -3.46 -10.71
N ASN A 104 -25.74 -3.98 -11.88
CA ASN A 104 -25.75 -3.30 -13.17
C ASN A 104 -26.88 -2.25 -13.18
N ILE A 105 -26.83 -1.30 -12.23
CA ILE A 105 -27.82 -0.23 -12.11
C ILE A 105 -27.53 0.76 -13.23
N PRO A 106 -28.51 1.10 -14.09
CA PRO A 106 -28.31 2.15 -15.07
C PRO A 106 -27.83 3.41 -14.34
N HIS A 107 -26.72 3.99 -14.80
CA HIS A 107 -26.17 5.23 -14.24
C HIS A 107 -27.17 6.37 -14.46
N VAL A 108 -28.16 6.49 -13.58
CA VAL A 108 -29.03 7.65 -13.51
C VAL A 108 -28.19 8.74 -12.87
N THR A 109 -27.92 9.80 -13.63
CA THR A 109 -27.13 10.91 -13.08
C THR A 109 -27.93 11.63 -12.00
N GLU A 110 -27.24 12.20 -11.02
CA GLU A 110 -27.86 13.02 -9.96
C GLU A 110 -28.81 14.08 -10.54
N GLU A 111 -28.43 14.67 -11.68
CA GLU A 111 -29.23 15.66 -12.41
C GLU A 111 -30.54 15.08 -12.96
N GLN A 112 -30.53 13.86 -13.49
CA GLN A 112 -31.72 13.18 -14.00
C GLN A 112 -32.71 12.87 -12.87
N VAL A 113 -32.21 12.51 -11.69
CA VAL A 113 -33.04 12.32 -10.49
C VAL A 113 -33.59 13.66 -10.02
N ALA A 114 -32.73 14.66 -9.87
CA ALA A 114 -33.10 15.99 -9.37
C ALA A 114 -34.14 16.70 -10.25
N ALA A 115 -34.13 16.46 -11.57
CA ALA A 115 -35.10 17.01 -12.51
C ALA A 115 -36.54 16.51 -12.27
N ARG A 116 -36.70 15.33 -11.65
CA ARG A 116 -38.01 14.72 -11.36
C ARG A 116 -38.54 15.04 -9.96
N LEU A 117 -37.74 15.70 -9.13
CA LEU A 117 -38.06 16.01 -7.74
C LEU A 117 -38.52 17.46 -7.56
N THR A 118 -39.50 17.66 -6.67
CA THR A 118 -39.87 18.98 -6.18
C THR A 118 -38.71 19.63 -5.40
N PRO A 119 -38.69 20.96 -5.21
CA PRO A 119 -37.63 21.62 -4.44
C PRO A 119 -37.42 21.02 -3.05
N SER A 120 -38.50 20.71 -2.32
CA SER A 120 -38.42 20.10 -0.98
C SER A 120 -37.87 18.67 -1.01
N GLN A 121 -38.28 17.86 -1.99
CA GLN A 121 -37.73 16.50 -2.16
C GLN A 121 -36.26 16.54 -2.59
N ARG A 122 -35.88 17.53 -3.40
CA ARG A 122 -34.49 17.73 -3.80
C ARG A 122 -33.63 18.12 -2.60
N LEU A 123 -34.13 18.98 -1.72
CA LEU A 123 -33.46 19.34 -0.47
C LEU A 123 -33.32 18.12 0.45
N LEU A 124 -34.34 17.26 0.51
CA LEU A 124 -34.30 16.03 1.31
C LEU A 124 -33.26 15.02 0.81
N VAL A 125 -33.12 14.88 -0.52
CA VAL A 125 -32.24 13.85 -1.11
C VAL A 125 -30.80 14.33 -1.26
N PHE A 126 -30.58 15.61 -1.56
CA PHE A 126 -29.26 16.15 -1.91
C PHE A 126 -28.75 17.25 -0.98
N GLY A 127 -29.58 17.71 -0.03
CA GLY A 127 -29.32 18.93 0.73
C GLY A 127 -29.30 20.19 -0.13
N ASP A 128 -28.81 21.29 0.43
CA ASP A 128 -28.68 22.55 -0.32
C ASP A 128 -27.49 22.52 -1.29
N ARG A 129 -27.78 22.24 -2.57
CA ARG A 129 -26.77 22.15 -3.64
C ARG A 129 -26.02 23.45 -3.90
N SER A 130 -26.45 24.59 -3.35
CA SER A 130 -25.70 25.86 -3.41
C SER A 130 -24.50 25.88 -2.45
N LYS A 131 -24.45 24.96 -1.49
CA LYS A 131 -23.39 24.85 -0.48
C LYS A 131 -22.40 23.75 -0.83
N THR A 132 -21.15 23.95 -0.42
CA THR A 132 -20.08 22.97 -0.65
C THR A 132 -19.87 22.06 0.56
N SER A 133 -20.00 22.58 1.78
CA SER A 133 -19.90 21.81 3.03
C SER A 133 -21.13 20.93 3.26
N ILE A 134 -20.91 19.69 3.70
CA ILE A 134 -21.99 18.76 4.06
C ILE A 134 -22.74 19.25 5.30
N THR A 135 -22.07 19.92 6.23
CA THR A 135 -22.71 20.58 7.38
C THR A 135 -23.64 21.70 6.91
N GLU A 136 -23.23 22.52 5.94
CA GLU A 136 -24.08 23.60 5.43
C GLU A 136 -25.29 23.07 4.66
N LYS A 137 -25.11 22.00 3.87
CA LYS A 137 -26.17 21.31 3.14
C LYS A 137 -27.25 20.76 4.07
N THR A 138 -26.83 20.01 5.10
CA THR A 138 -27.73 19.39 6.08
C THR A 138 -28.30 20.41 7.06
N LYS A 139 -27.57 21.48 7.37
CA LYS A 139 -28.11 22.61 8.14
C LYS A 139 -29.26 23.27 7.41
N ALA A 140 -29.16 23.50 6.11
CA ALA A 140 -30.26 24.06 5.33
C ALA A 140 -31.51 23.15 5.34
N LEU A 141 -31.31 21.83 5.32
CA LEU A 141 -32.40 20.87 5.50
C LEU A 141 -33.03 20.98 6.90
N TRP A 142 -32.23 21.04 7.96
CA TRP A 142 -32.73 21.27 9.33
C TRP A 142 -33.44 22.62 9.48
N ASP A 143 -32.88 23.70 8.93
CA ASP A 143 -33.47 25.04 8.99
C ASP A 143 -34.85 25.09 8.28
N SER A 144 -35.10 24.19 7.31
CA SER A 144 -36.39 24.09 6.61
C SER A 144 -37.50 23.48 7.46
N ASP A 145 -37.16 22.60 8.41
CA ASP A 145 -38.09 22.05 9.41
C ASP A 145 -37.38 21.84 10.76
N PRO A 146 -37.25 22.91 11.58
CA PRO A 146 -36.47 22.85 12.82
C PRO A 146 -37.07 21.96 13.91
N LYS A 147 -38.31 21.49 13.73
CA LYS A 147 -39.00 20.58 14.67
C LYS A 147 -38.75 19.11 14.35
N ASN A 148 -38.13 18.81 13.20
CA ASN A 148 -37.87 17.45 12.78
C ASN A 148 -36.57 16.92 13.40
N ALA A 149 -36.71 15.96 14.33
CA ALA A 149 -35.58 15.34 15.01
C ALA A 149 -34.61 14.63 14.04
N SER A 150 -35.12 14.05 12.95
CA SER A 150 -34.29 13.35 11.96
C SER A 150 -33.38 14.31 11.20
N PHE A 151 -33.88 15.48 10.80
CA PHE A 151 -33.05 16.48 10.13
C PHE A 151 -31.99 17.06 11.07
N TYR A 152 -32.34 17.21 12.35
CA TYR A 152 -31.38 17.62 13.36
C TYR A 152 -30.29 16.56 13.58
N ALA A 153 -30.64 15.28 13.59
CA ALA A 153 -29.69 14.17 13.69
C ALA A 153 -28.70 14.18 12.52
N GLU A 154 -29.19 14.34 11.29
CA GLU A 154 -28.36 14.40 10.07
C GLU A 154 -27.41 15.62 10.09
N TYR A 155 -27.91 16.79 10.49
CA TYR A 155 -27.08 17.98 10.70
C TYR A 155 -26.00 17.74 11.78
N ALA A 156 -26.36 17.13 12.90
CA ALA A 156 -25.43 16.91 14.00
C ALA A 156 -24.31 15.91 13.63
N GLU A 157 -24.65 14.88 12.86
CA GLU A 157 -23.68 13.94 12.30
C GLU A 157 -22.74 14.62 11.32
N ALA A 158 -23.27 15.37 10.34
CA ALA A 158 -22.47 16.16 9.40
C ALA A 158 -21.53 17.14 10.11
N HIS A 159 -22.03 17.83 11.14
CA HIS A 159 -21.24 18.75 11.96
C HIS A 159 -20.13 18.03 12.74
N LEU A 160 -20.40 16.83 13.28
CA LEU A 160 -19.41 16.00 13.96
C LEU A 160 -18.33 15.51 13.00
N GLN A 161 -18.70 15.08 11.79
CA GLN A 161 -17.77 14.61 10.77
C GLN A 161 -16.83 15.73 10.29
N GLU A 162 -17.35 16.92 9.99
CA GLU A 162 -16.53 18.03 9.46
C GLU A 162 -15.74 18.78 10.55
N LYS A 163 -16.34 19.01 11.72
CA LYS A 163 -15.73 19.86 12.76
C LYS A 163 -15.16 19.07 13.94
N GLY A 164 -15.33 17.75 13.96
CA GLY A 164 -14.84 16.88 15.03
C GLY A 164 -15.55 17.07 16.38
N LYS A 165 -16.64 17.84 16.42
CA LYS A 165 -17.41 18.13 17.63
C LYS A 165 -18.90 18.25 17.35
N LEU A 166 -19.71 17.92 18.34
CA LEU A 166 -21.16 18.09 18.26
C LEU A 166 -21.54 19.58 18.20
N PRO A 167 -22.71 19.92 17.62
CA PRO A 167 -23.26 21.26 17.67
C PRO A 167 -23.40 21.77 19.12
N GLU A 168 -23.32 23.09 19.31
CA GLU A 168 -23.56 23.69 20.62
C GLU A 168 -25.00 23.43 21.07
N GLY A 169 -25.19 23.15 22.36
CA GLY A 169 -26.50 22.80 22.91
C GLY A 169 -27.09 21.50 22.34
N PHE A 170 -26.27 20.57 21.84
CA PHE A 170 -26.74 19.36 21.17
C PHE A 170 -27.80 18.57 21.96
N LEU A 171 -27.48 18.24 23.22
CA LEU A 171 -28.41 17.51 24.08
C LEU A 171 -29.64 18.33 24.48
N GLU A 172 -29.51 19.66 24.61
CA GLU A 172 -30.64 20.53 24.93
C GLU A 172 -31.63 20.59 23.76
N THR A 173 -31.10 20.72 22.54
CA THR A 173 -31.90 20.71 21.31
C THR A 173 -32.54 19.34 21.11
N ALA A 174 -31.78 18.25 21.27
CA ALA A 174 -32.31 16.90 21.20
C ALA A 174 -33.46 16.65 22.19
N LYS A 175 -33.28 17.03 23.47
CA LYS A 175 -34.33 16.88 24.50
C LYS A 175 -35.60 17.68 24.18
N ARG A 176 -35.47 18.82 23.51
CA ARG A 176 -36.62 19.63 23.08
C ARG A 176 -37.35 19.00 21.90
N LEU A 177 -36.63 18.36 20.98
CA LEU A 177 -37.20 17.77 19.77
C LEU A 177 -37.81 16.40 20.04
N ASP A 178 -37.07 15.53 20.73
CA ASP A 178 -37.43 14.13 20.93
C ASP A 178 -36.74 13.59 22.20
N PRO A 179 -37.34 13.81 23.40
CA PRO A 179 -36.71 13.48 24.68
C PRO A 179 -36.51 11.99 24.92
N ASP A 180 -37.33 11.14 24.30
CA ASP A 180 -37.28 9.68 24.47
C ASP A 180 -36.32 9.00 23.50
N ASN A 181 -35.72 9.77 22.58
CA ASN A 181 -34.80 9.24 21.59
C ASN A 181 -33.39 9.07 22.13
N ALA A 182 -33.08 7.81 22.45
CA ALA A 182 -31.79 7.40 23.01
C ALA A 182 -30.60 7.63 22.05
N TRP A 183 -30.82 7.77 20.73
CA TRP A 183 -29.74 7.97 19.77
C TRP A 183 -28.91 9.21 20.08
N PHE A 184 -29.54 10.34 20.41
CA PHE A 184 -28.82 11.58 20.75
C PHE A 184 -27.95 11.42 22.01
N THR A 185 -28.47 10.73 23.02
CA THR A 185 -27.71 10.45 24.25
C THR A 185 -26.53 9.51 23.97
N HIS A 186 -26.74 8.50 23.13
CA HIS A 186 -25.70 7.56 22.71
C HIS A 186 -24.56 8.28 21.97
N VAL A 187 -24.87 9.13 20.99
CA VAL A 187 -23.87 9.89 20.23
C VAL A 187 -23.07 10.82 21.15
N ALA A 188 -23.74 11.55 22.04
CA ALA A 188 -23.06 12.43 23.00
C ALA A 188 -22.13 11.65 23.94
N ALA A 189 -22.55 10.46 24.39
CA ALA A 189 -21.73 9.58 25.20
C ALA A 189 -20.52 9.05 24.42
N ALA A 190 -20.71 8.63 23.16
CA ALA A 190 -19.63 8.12 22.31
C ALA A 190 -18.54 9.17 22.07
N VAL A 191 -18.93 10.42 21.79
CA VAL A 191 -17.98 11.54 21.62
C VAL A 191 -17.18 11.79 22.90
N ARG A 192 -17.82 11.75 24.07
CA ARG A 192 -17.13 11.93 25.37
C ARG A 192 -16.25 10.73 25.73
N ALA A 193 -16.68 9.51 25.43
CA ALA A 193 -15.97 8.29 25.79
C ALA A 193 -14.61 8.19 25.08
N LYS A 194 -14.49 8.74 23.87
CA LYS A 194 -13.23 8.82 23.13
C LYS A 194 -12.12 9.51 23.94
N ASP A 195 -12.48 10.53 24.70
CA ASP A 195 -11.56 11.32 25.52
C ASP A 195 -11.53 10.86 26.98
N ALA A 196 -12.26 9.80 27.34
CA ALA A 196 -12.35 9.30 28.72
C ALA A 196 -11.35 8.17 29.02
N VAL A 197 -10.74 7.56 28.00
CA VAL A 197 -9.81 6.44 28.15
C VAL A 197 -8.52 6.66 27.37
N LYS A 198 -7.39 6.24 27.94
CA LYS A 198 -6.09 6.18 27.23
C LYS A 198 -5.56 4.76 27.26
N PRO A 199 -5.00 4.25 26.14
CA PRO A 199 -4.37 2.93 26.16
C PRO A 199 -3.14 2.98 27.05
N ARG A 200 -3.04 2.04 27.99
CA ARG A 200 -1.85 1.88 28.82
C ARG A 200 -0.72 1.35 27.94
N LYS A 201 0.50 1.86 28.12
CA LYS A 201 1.67 1.37 27.38
C LYS A 201 1.94 -0.09 27.75
N GLN A 202 1.70 -1.00 26.82
CA GLN A 202 2.07 -2.41 26.97
C GLN A 202 3.57 -2.62 26.77
N SER A 203 4.15 -3.52 27.56
CA SER A 203 5.52 -3.99 27.37
C SER A 203 5.64 -4.84 26.09
N THR A 204 6.86 -4.91 25.55
CA THR A 204 7.16 -5.70 24.34
C THR A 204 6.85 -7.20 24.53
N ALA A 205 7.07 -7.72 25.75
CA ALA A 205 6.75 -9.09 26.11
C ALA A 205 5.23 -9.36 26.09
N ALA A 206 4.43 -8.43 26.63
CA ALA A 206 2.97 -8.55 26.64
C ALA A 206 2.36 -8.49 25.23
N LYS A 207 2.94 -7.68 24.33
CA LYS A 207 2.57 -7.66 22.92
C LYS A 207 2.89 -8.97 22.21
N ALA A 208 4.07 -9.53 22.47
CA ALA A 208 4.50 -10.80 21.87
C ALA A 208 3.62 -11.98 22.32
N SER A 209 3.06 -11.94 23.53
CA SER A 209 2.14 -12.97 24.05
C SER A 209 0.67 -12.76 23.64
N GLY A 210 0.35 -11.71 22.89
CA GLY A 210 -1.04 -11.38 22.51
C GLY A 210 -1.92 -10.95 23.69
N ALA A 211 -1.34 -10.36 24.74
CA ALA A 211 -2.09 -9.90 25.90
C ALA A 211 -3.08 -8.77 25.52
N PRO A 212 -4.29 -8.74 26.11
CA PRO A 212 -5.30 -7.72 25.81
C PRO A 212 -4.81 -6.31 26.18
N LEU A 213 -5.27 -5.30 25.44
CA LEU A 213 -4.99 -3.90 25.73
C LEU A 213 -5.65 -3.49 27.05
N GLU A 214 -4.85 -2.99 27.97
CA GLU A 214 -5.32 -2.34 29.19
C GLU A 214 -5.55 -0.85 28.91
N TRP A 215 -6.60 -0.30 29.53
CA TRP A 215 -7.01 1.10 29.34
C TRP A 215 -7.04 1.79 30.71
N ASP A 216 -6.48 3.00 30.76
CA ASP A 216 -6.59 3.89 31.91
C ASP A 216 -7.80 4.82 31.70
N VAL A 217 -8.70 4.88 32.69
CA VAL A 217 -9.80 5.85 32.73
C VAL A 217 -9.25 7.17 33.26
N LEU A 218 -9.57 8.28 32.60
CA LEU A 218 -9.08 9.62 32.92
C LEU A 218 -9.97 10.40 33.89
#